data_AF-A0A803MZW6-F1
#
_entry.id   AF-A0A803MZW6-F1
#
_cell.length_a   1.000
_cell.length_b   1.000
_cell.length_c   1.000
_cell.angle_alpha   90.00
_cell.angle_beta   90.00
_cell.angle_gamma   90.00
#
_symmetry.space_group_name_H-M   'P 1'
#
loop_
_entity.id
_entity.type
_entity.pdbx_description
1 polymer ?
#
loop_
_entity_poly.entity_id
_entity_poly.type
_entity_poly.pdbx_seq_one_letter_code
_entity_poly.pdbx_strand_id
1 'polypeptide(L)'
;MTAAASSSSSQTSPSSDPKFDLVEIKRHEVAIAELNSLPSSRHVYLKNGNIFFRTTIQKAITYEQKQLDLAKSKPQKLNRGFDPGL
;
A
#
# COMPACT_ATOMS: atom_id res chain seq x y z
N MET A 1 6.45 -2.17 49.09
CA MET A 1 6.01 -2.65 47.75
C MET A 1 5.89 -1.43 46.86
N THR A 2 6.81 -1.27 45.91
CA THR A 2 6.96 -0.10 45.03
C THR A 2 6.06 -0.24 43.80
N ALA A 3 5.20 0.76 43.54
CA ALA A 3 4.30 0.78 42.39
C ALA A 3 5.04 1.20 41.11
N ALA A 4 4.96 0.37 40.07
CA ALA A 4 5.56 0.64 38.76
C ALA A 4 4.69 1.62 37.97
N ALA A 5 5.31 2.68 37.45
CA ALA A 5 4.68 3.65 36.56
C ALA A 5 4.43 3.02 35.18
N SER A 6 3.16 2.95 34.79
CA SER A 6 2.74 2.54 33.45
C SER A 6 3.06 3.65 32.45
N SER A 7 4.18 3.50 31.73
CA SER A 7 4.49 4.33 30.57
C SER A 7 3.50 4.02 29.45
N SER A 8 2.55 4.93 29.24
CA SER A 8 1.68 4.93 28.07
C SER A 8 2.54 5.16 26.84
N SER A 9 2.84 4.08 26.12
CA SER A 9 3.42 4.15 24.79
C SER A 9 2.33 4.66 23.85
N SER A 10 2.40 5.95 23.55
CA SER A 10 1.65 6.56 22.45
C SER A 10 2.09 5.88 21.16
N GLN A 11 1.34 4.86 20.76
CA GLN A 11 1.41 4.29 19.42
C GLN A 11 0.91 5.38 18.45
N THR A 12 1.84 6.17 17.94
CA THR A 12 1.61 7.03 16.78
C THR A 12 1.33 6.11 15.60
N SER A 13 0.04 5.88 15.32
CA SER A 13 -0.40 5.26 14.08
C SER A 13 0.11 6.14 12.93
N PRO A 14 0.70 5.58 11.87
CA PRO A 14 1.09 6.37 10.71
C PRO A 14 -0.19 6.94 10.11
N SER A 15 -0.37 8.25 10.24
CA SER A 15 -1.36 8.96 9.46
C SER A 15 -0.89 8.88 8.01
N SER A 16 -1.48 7.98 7.22
CA SER A 16 -1.22 7.91 5.78
C SER A 16 -1.54 9.28 5.17
N ASP A 17 -0.51 9.95 4.66
CA ASP A 17 -0.69 11.20 3.93
C ASP A 17 -1.47 10.87 2.64
N PRO A 18 -2.65 11.48 2.40
CA PRO A 18 -3.51 11.10 1.28
C PRO A 18 -2.86 11.30 -0.11
N LYS A 19 -1.81 12.13 -0.19
CA LYS A 19 -0.99 12.30 -1.40
C LYS A 19 -0.12 11.07 -1.69
N PHE A 20 0.44 10.44 -0.65
CA PHE A 20 1.27 9.24 -0.81
C PHE A 20 0.44 8.04 -1.26
N ASP A 21 -0.78 7.90 -0.74
CA ASP A 21 -1.72 6.86 -1.17
C ASP A 21 -2.08 6.98 -2.66
N LEU A 22 -2.30 8.20 -3.16
CA LEU A 22 -2.58 8.43 -4.59
C LEU A 22 -1.39 8.10 -5.49
N VAL A 23 -0.16 8.40 -5.05
CA VAL A 23 1.06 8.06 -5.79
C VAL A 23 1.25 6.53 -5.83
N GLU A 24 0.97 5.83 -4.74
CA GLU A 24 1.04 4.36 -4.66
C GLU A 24 0.04 3.71 -5.62
N ILE A 25 -1.22 4.16 -5.64
CA ILE A 25 -2.26 3.67 -6.57
C ILE A 25 -1.80 3.84 -8.03
N LYS A 26 -1.31 5.03 -8.40
CA LYS A 26 -0.84 5.30 -9.77
C LYS A 26 0.34 4.42 -10.17
N ARG A 27 1.26 4.13 -9.24
CA ARG A 27 2.40 3.24 -9.52
C ARG A 27 1.94 1.83 -9.89
N HIS A 28 0.98 1.29 -9.16
CA HIS A 28 0.42 -0.04 -9.47
C HIS A 28 -0.33 -0.05 -10.81
N GLU A 29 -1.09 1.01 -11.12
CA GLU A 29 -1.77 1.14 -12.42
C GLU A 29 -0.77 1.17 -13.60
N VAL A 30 0.31 1.94 -13.46
CA VAL A 30 1.38 1.99 -14.48
C VAL A 30 2.08 0.64 -14.60
N ALA A 31 2.41 -0.02 -13.49
CA ALA A 31 3.07 -1.32 -13.51
C ALA A 31 2.23 -2.38 -14.24
N ILE A 32 0.91 -2.41 -14.03
CA ILE A 32 0.01 -3.31 -14.75
C ILE A 32 0.01 -3.00 -16.25
N ALA A 33 -0.06 -1.72 -16.64
CA ALA A 33 -0.04 -1.34 -18.06
C ALA A 33 1.29 -1.72 -18.74
N GLU A 34 2.41 -1.47 -18.07
CA GLU A 34 3.74 -1.86 -18.56
C GLU A 34 3.87 -3.38 -18.67
N LEU A 35 3.44 -4.15 -17.67
CA LEU A 35 3.46 -5.61 -17.72
C LEU A 35 2.62 -6.17 -18.87
N ASN A 36 1.45 -5.59 -19.15
CA ASN A 36 0.60 -6.00 -20.28
C ASN A 36 1.21 -5.64 -21.64
N SER A 37 2.09 -4.65 -21.70
CA SER A 37 2.80 -4.27 -22.94
C SER A 37 3.96 -5.22 -23.29
N LEU A 38 4.41 -6.05 -22.34
CA LEU A 38 5.52 -6.97 -22.55
C LEU A 38 5.10 -8.25 -23.29
N PRO A 39 6.00 -8.85 -24.09
CA PRO A 39 5.75 -10.17 -24.68
C PRO A 39 5.56 -11.23 -23.61
N SER A 40 4.56 -12.10 -23.76
CA SER A 40 4.19 -13.12 -22.76
C SER A 40 5.31 -14.12 -22.42
N SER A 41 6.26 -14.35 -23.33
CA SER A 41 7.43 -15.21 -23.13
C SER A 41 8.52 -14.57 -22.24
N ARG A 42 8.44 -13.26 -21.99
CA ARG A 42 9.44 -12.54 -21.20
C ARG A 42 9.25 -12.85 -19.72
N HIS A 43 10.37 -13.06 -19.04
CA HIS A 43 10.38 -13.17 -17.58
C HIS A 43 10.52 -11.80 -16.93
N VAL A 44 9.88 -11.66 -15.78
CA VAL A 44 9.95 -10.47 -14.93
C VAL A 44 10.35 -10.88 -13.52
N TYR A 45 10.70 -9.90 -12.71
CA TYR A 45 11.18 -10.14 -11.34
C TYR A 45 10.38 -9.29 -10.37
N LEU A 46 9.93 -9.91 -9.28
CA LEU A 46 9.35 -9.20 -8.14
C LEU A 46 10.41 -9.06 -7.05
N LYS A 47 10.52 -7.85 -6.51
CA LYS A 47 11.44 -7.55 -5.41
C LYS A 47 10.73 -7.77 -4.07
N ASN A 48 11.35 -8.52 -3.17
CA ASN A 48 10.92 -8.64 -1.78
C ASN A 48 12.13 -8.41 -0.87
N GLY A 49 12.11 -7.29 -0.13
CA GLY A 49 13.28 -6.79 0.57
C GLY A 49 14.43 -6.53 -0.41
N ASN A 50 15.57 -7.21 -0.21
CA ASN A 50 16.76 -7.06 -1.06
C ASN A 50 16.92 -8.18 -2.10
N ILE A 51 15.92 -9.05 -2.26
CA ILE A 51 15.99 -10.23 -3.15
C ILE A 51 14.95 -10.10 -4.26
N PHE A 52 15.32 -10.57 -5.45
CA PHE A 52 14.46 -10.61 -6.63
C PHE A 52 14.07 -12.05 -6.96
N PHE A 53 12.77 -12.29 -7.14
CA PHE A 53 12.23 -13.59 -7.51
C PHE A 53 11.74 -13.55 -8.95
N ARG A 54 12.29 -14.43 -9.79
CA ARG A 54 11.84 -14.59 -11.18
C ARG A 54 10.41 -15.11 -11.19
N THR A 55 9.56 -14.50 -12.01
CA THR A 55 8.15 -14.86 -12.16
C THR A 55 7.68 -14.70 -13.60
N THR A 56 6.41 -14.99 -13.85
CA THR A 56 5.73 -14.77 -15.14
C THR A 56 4.99 -13.44 -15.11
N ILE A 57 4.74 -12.87 -16.29
CA ILE A 57 3.97 -11.62 -16.44
C ILE A 57 2.58 -11.76 -15.81
N GLN A 58 1.87 -12.88 -16.04
CA GLN A 58 0.55 -13.12 -15.45
C GLN A 58 0.57 -13.07 -13.91
N LYS A 59 1.55 -13.73 -13.28
CA LYS A 59 1.68 -13.71 -11.82
C LYS A 59 2.03 -12.32 -11.29
N ALA A 60 2.85 -11.57 -12.02
CA ALA A 60 3.17 -10.19 -11.68
C ALA A 60 1.93 -9.28 -11.79
N ILE A 61 1.11 -9.42 -12.84
CA ILE A 61 -0.15 -8.68 -12.99
C ILE A 61 -1.12 -8.99 -11.85
N THR A 62 -1.32 -10.27 -11.51
CA THR A 62 -2.19 -10.65 -10.38
C THR A 62 -1.69 -10.06 -9.06
N TYR A 63 -0.37 -10.03 -8.87
CA TYR A 63 0.24 -9.41 -7.69
C TYR A 63 -0.04 -7.90 -7.64
N GLU A 64 0.24 -7.17 -8.72
CA GLU A 64 0.01 -5.73 -8.80
C GLU A 64 -1.47 -5.38 -8.65
N GLN A 65 -2.38 -6.16 -9.24
CA GLN A 65 -3.83 -5.96 -9.09
C GLN A 65 -4.26 -6.09 -7.63
N LYS A 66 -3.75 -7.10 -6.92
CA LYS A 66 -4.02 -7.27 -5.49
C LYS A 66 -3.54 -6.06 -4.67
N GLN A 67 -2.37 -5.52 -4.99
CA GLN A 67 -1.82 -4.34 -4.29
C GLN A 67 -2.62 -3.08 -4.59
N LEU A 68 -3.04 -2.90 -5.84
CA LEU A 68 -3.94 -1.83 -6.25
C LEU A 68 -5.26 -1.89 -5.48
N ASP A 69 -5.89 -3.06 -5.38
CA ASP A 69 -7.15 -3.24 -4.65
C ASP A 69 -6.99 -2.94 -3.15
N LEU A 70 -5.86 -3.34 -2.55
CA LEU A 70 -5.52 -3.01 -1.17
C LEU A 70 -5.29 -1.51 -0.97
N ALA A 71 -4.61 -0.85 -1.91
CA ALA A 71 -4.36 0.59 -1.85
C ALA A 71 -5.66 1.40 -2.01
N LYS A 72 -6.58 0.98 -2.89
CA LYS A 72 -7.88 1.63 -3.08
C LYS A 72 -8.86 1.40 -1.92
N SER A 73 -8.73 0.29 -1.19
CA SER A 73 -9.61 -0.04 -0.07
C SER A 73 -9.18 0.55 1.28
N LYS A 74 -7.97 1.12 1.39
CA LYS A 74 -7.54 1.85 2.58
C LYS A 74 -8.50 3.04 2.82
N PRO A 75 -9.26 3.06 3.93
CA PRO A 75 -10.15 4.17 4.21
C PRO A 75 -9.31 5.42 4.50
N GLN A 76 -9.48 6.47 3.71
CA GLN A 76 -9.10 7.81 4.16
C GLN A 76 -9.84 8.06 5.47
N LYS A 77 -9.11 8.27 6.57
CA LYS A 77 -9.69 8.79 7.81
C LYS A 77 -10.30 10.14 7.46
N LEU A 78 -11.58 10.13 7.10
CA LEU A 78 -12.38 11.34 6.98
C LEU A 78 -12.47 11.91 8.39
N ASN A 79 -11.74 12.99 8.64
CA ASN A 79 -12.00 13.87 9.77
C ASN A 79 -13.43 14.43 9.60
N ARG A 80 -14.44 13.66 10.01
CA ARG A 80 -15.77 14.20 10.30
C ARG A 80 -15.63 14.98 11.60
N GLY A 81 -15.15 16.21 11.48
CA GLY A 81 -15.45 17.26 12.45
C GLY A 81 -16.95 17.53 12.35
N PHE A 82 -17.73 16.77 13.11
CA PHE A 82 -19.10 17.14 13.41
C PHE A 82 -19.03 18.21 14.48
N ASP A 83 -19.24 19.46 14.06
CA ASP A 83 -19.38 20.61 14.95
C ASP A 83 -20.88 21.00 14.96
N PRO A 84 -21.70 20.44 15.85
CA PRO A 84 -23.10 20.82 16.00
C PRO A 84 -23.18 22.04 16.92
N GLY A 85 -22.70 23.18 16.45
CA GLY A 85 -22.79 24.46 17.14
C GLY A 85 -23.73 25.42 16.42
N LEU A 86 -25.05 25.16 16.48
CA LEU A 86 -26.13 26.14 16.35
C LEU A 86 -27.31 25.72 17.23
#